data_AF-A0A5B2TBZ0-F1
#
_entry.id   AF-A0A5B2TBZ0-F1
#
_cell.length_a   1.000
_cell.length_b   1.000
_cell.length_c   1.000
_cell.angle_alpha   90.00
_cell.angle_beta   90.00
_cell.angle_gamma   90.00
#
_symmetry.space_group_name_H-M   'P 1'
#
loop_
_entity.id
_entity.type
_entity.pdbx_description
1 polymer ?
#
loop_
_entity_poly.entity_id
_entity_poly.type
_entity_poly.pdbx_seq_one_letter_code
_entity_poly.pdbx_strand_id
1 'polypeptide(L)'
;MLIDLETGRPIMRMPRQAQYRAWMSRLSSAEIATAKAAINAMIERGEIHTAGWMPGKQWAGTPFEPLHTKAARGDREASGLCFGALVWEVFAERPECWASGRYEKNGKPIGSRTYFRIEERRRGSRA
;
A
#
# COMPACT_ATOMS: atom_id res chain seq x y z
N MET A 1 -11.96 -4.83 -2.53
CA MET A 1 -11.66 -4.82 -3.99
C MET A 1 -10.83 -3.59 -4.33
N LEU A 2 -9.77 -3.74 -5.13
CA LEU A 2 -8.91 -2.63 -5.57
C LEU A 2 -9.09 -2.35 -7.06
N ILE A 3 -9.46 -1.13 -7.43
CA ILE A 3 -9.72 -0.70 -8.81
C ILE A 3 -8.61 0.26 -9.27
N ASP A 4 -8.16 0.13 -10.52
CA ASP A 4 -7.28 1.12 -11.13
C ASP A 4 -8.12 2.29 -11.66
N LEU A 5 -7.81 3.52 -11.25
CA LEU A 5 -8.59 4.70 -11.61
C LEU A 5 -8.45 5.10 -13.07
N GLU A 6 -7.35 4.75 -13.73
CA GLU A 6 -7.13 5.10 -15.13
C GLU A 6 -7.95 4.20 -16.06
N THR A 7 -8.09 2.92 -15.68
CA THR A 7 -8.76 1.91 -16.52
C THR A 7 -10.15 1.51 -16.03
N GLY A 8 -10.50 1.82 -14.77
CA GLY A 8 -11.72 1.36 -14.11
C GLY A 8 -11.77 -0.15 -13.84
N ARG A 9 -10.66 -0.87 -14.05
CA ARG A 9 -10.60 -2.34 -13.93
C ARG A 9 -10.03 -2.77 -12.58
N PRO A 10 -10.43 -3.95 -12.07
CA PRO A 10 -9.80 -4.51 -10.88
C PRO A 10 -8.30 -4.74 -11.05
N ILE A 11 -7.51 -4.32 -10.07
CA ILE A 11 -6.07 -4.61 -9.99
C ILE A 11 -5.89 -5.99 -9.37
N MET A 12 -5.66 -7.00 -10.20
CA MET A 12 -5.54 -8.39 -9.75
C MET A 12 -4.09 -8.84 -9.50
N ARG A 13 -3.10 -8.04 -9.92
CA ARG A 13 -1.68 -8.43 -9.86
C ARG A 13 -0.87 -7.39 -9.10
N MET A 14 -0.12 -7.88 -8.11
CA MET A 14 0.85 -7.09 -7.38
C MET A 14 2.03 -6.73 -8.30
N PRO A 15 2.41 -5.44 -8.38
CA PRO A 15 3.66 -5.04 -9.02
C PRO A 15 4.87 -5.68 -8.33
N ARG A 16 5.84 -6.21 -9.10
CA ARG A 16 7.09 -6.81 -8.57
C ARG A 16 6.85 -7.95 -7.56
N GLN A 17 5.82 -8.77 -7.75
CA GLN A 17 5.42 -9.83 -6.82
C GLN A 17 6.59 -10.77 -6.40
N ALA A 18 7.47 -11.15 -7.33
CA ALA A 18 8.63 -12.00 -7.01
C ALA A 18 9.60 -11.30 -6.04
N GLN A 19 9.88 -10.01 -6.28
CA GLN A 19 10.74 -9.21 -5.41
C GLN A 19 10.09 -8.97 -4.05
N TYR A 20 8.78 -8.72 -4.01
CA TYR A 20 8.02 -8.60 -2.78
C TYR A 20 8.11 -9.86 -1.92
N ARG A 21 7.90 -11.04 -2.52
CA ARG A 21 8.05 -12.33 -1.82
C ARG A 21 9.46 -12.52 -1.26
N ALA A 22 10.49 -12.14 -2.02
CA ALA A 22 11.88 -12.21 -1.57
C ALA A 22 12.21 -11.24 -0.42
N TRP A 23 11.53 -10.09 -0.34
CA TRP A 23 11.62 -9.19 0.79
C TRP A 23 10.91 -9.76 2.03
N MET A 24 9.67 -10.22 1.86
CA MET A 24 8.86 -10.76 2.95
C MET A 24 9.44 -12.06 3.55
N SER A 25 10.13 -12.88 2.76
CA SER A 25 10.78 -14.11 3.26
C SER A 25 11.91 -13.86 4.26
N ARG A 26 12.36 -12.61 4.40
CA ARG A 26 13.40 -12.18 5.37
C ARG A 26 12.81 -11.68 6.68
N LEU A 27 11.49 -11.63 6.79
CA LEU A 27 10.77 -11.16 7.96
C LEU A 27 10.07 -12.34 8.63
N SER A 28 9.92 -12.25 9.94
CA SER A 28 9.01 -13.12 10.67
C SER A 28 7.56 -12.78 10.36
N SER A 29 6.67 -13.76 10.51
CA SER A 29 5.22 -13.54 10.37
C SER A 29 4.72 -12.45 11.32
N ALA A 30 5.30 -12.33 12.52
CA ALA A 30 4.95 -11.30 13.49
C ALA A 30 5.32 -9.89 13.02
N GLU A 31 6.49 -9.71 12.40
CA GLU A 31 6.92 -8.42 11.84
C GLU A 31 6.00 -7.99 10.68
N ILE A 32 5.65 -8.93 9.79
CA ILE A 32 4.73 -8.67 8.68
C ILE A 32 3.35 -8.27 9.24
N ALA A 33 2.83 -9.03 10.20
CA ALA A 33 1.53 -8.74 10.82
C ALA A 33 1.52 -7.37 11.52
N THR A 34 2.59 -7.03 12.25
CA THR A 34 2.71 -5.73 12.94
C THR A 34 2.75 -4.57 11.93
N ALA A 35 3.49 -4.72 10.84
CA ALA A 35 3.55 -3.70 9.78
C ALA A 35 2.17 -3.53 9.08
N LYS A 36 1.48 -4.64 8.76
CA LYS A 36 0.12 -4.59 8.20
C LYS A 36 -0.87 -3.93 9.16
N ALA A 37 -0.81 -4.24 10.46
CA ALA A 37 -1.67 -3.64 11.47
C ALA A 37 -1.45 -2.12 11.56
N ALA A 38 -0.18 -1.67 11.53
CA ALA A 38 0.14 -0.24 11.52
C ALA A 38 -0.40 0.47 10.27
N ILE A 39 -0.30 -0.15 9.09
CA ILE A 39 -0.88 0.38 7.84
C ILE A 39 -2.41 0.46 7.94
N ASN A 40 -3.07 -0.58 8.45
CA ASN A 40 -4.53 -0.57 8.63
C ASN A 40 -4.99 0.56 9.57
N ALA A 41 -4.29 0.76 10.70
CA ALA A 41 -4.58 1.86 11.62
C ALA A 41 -4.35 3.26 11.02
N MET A 42 -3.50 3.38 10.00
CA MET A 42 -3.36 4.62 9.21
C MET A 42 -4.54 4.78 8.25
N ILE A 43 -4.95 3.71 7.57
CA ILE A 43 -6.05 3.71 6.61
C ILE A 43 -7.36 4.14 7.28
N GLU A 44 -7.62 3.66 8.50
CA GLU A 44 -8.85 3.97 9.26
C GLU A 44 -9.04 5.47 9.56
N ARG A 45 -7.98 6.28 9.47
CA ARG A 45 -8.02 7.71 9.80
C ARG A 45 -8.44 8.60 8.63
N GLY A 46 -8.73 8.04 7.46
CA GLY A 46 -9.11 8.85 6.32
C GLY A 46 -9.53 8.06 5.08
N GLU A 47 -10.01 8.79 4.08
CA GLU A 47 -10.55 8.22 2.84
C GLU A 47 -9.55 8.31 1.67
N ILE A 48 -8.46 9.07 1.85
CA ILE A 48 -7.43 9.28 0.83
C ILE A 48 -6.06 9.03 1.45
N HIS A 49 -5.27 8.15 0.83
CA HIS A 49 -3.95 7.77 1.32
C HIS A 49 -2.92 7.72 0.20
N THR A 50 -1.83 8.48 0.33
CA THR A 50 -0.69 8.40 -0.59
C THR A 50 0.39 7.53 0.04
N ALA A 51 0.69 6.37 -0.56
CA ALA A 51 1.54 5.35 0.07
C ALA A 51 2.91 5.90 0.51
N GLY A 52 3.56 6.71 -0.32
CA GLY A 52 4.88 7.27 -0.01
C GLY A 52 4.88 8.28 1.14
N TRP A 53 3.72 8.71 1.63
CA TRP A 53 3.59 9.65 2.75
C TRP A 53 3.17 8.95 4.05
N MET A 54 2.61 7.74 3.98
CA MET A 54 2.13 7.00 5.14
C MET A 54 3.19 6.72 6.22
N PRO A 55 4.42 6.27 5.89
CA PRO A 55 5.35 5.81 6.92
C PRO A 55 6.17 6.94 7.56
N GLY A 56 5.95 8.20 7.14
CA GLY A 56 6.79 9.32 7.56
C GLY A 56 8.25 9.18 7.11
N LYS A 57 9.13 9.98 7.72
CA LYS A 57 10.56 10.06 7.34
C LYS A 57 11.48 9.14 8.16
N GLN A 58 11.10 8.80 9.39
CA GLN A 58 11.94 8.07 10.34
C GLN A 58 11.29 6.76 10.73
N TRP A 59 11.96 5.64 10.46
CA TRP A 59 11.40 4.30 10.71
C TRP A 59 11.99 3.61 11.93
N ALA A 60 13.09 4.13 12.50
CA ALA A 60 13.66 3.55 13.72
C ALA A 60 12.64 3.59 14.87
N GLY A 61 12.50 2.46 15.57
CA GLY A 61 11.50 2.27 16.63
C GLY A 61 10.07 2.14 16.15
N THR A 62 9.83 2.06 14.83
CA THR A 62 8.49 1.89 14.25
C THR A 62 8.26 0.45 13.77
N PRO A 63 7.00 0.04 13.58
CA PRO A 63 6.65 -1.22 12.90
C PRO A 63 7.27 -1.42 11.50
N PHE A 64 7.78 -0.35 10.87
CA PHE A 64 8.38 -0.40 9.54
C PHE A 64 9.89 -0.58 9.56
N GLU A 65 10.55 -0.48 10.73
CA GLU A 65 12.00 -0.67 10.83
C GLU A 65 12.49 -1.98 10.17
N PRO A 66 11.83 -3.15 10.38
CA PRO A 66 12.27 -4.40 9.77
C PRO A 66 12.21 -4.40 8.24
N LEU A 67 11.30 -3.63 7.64
CA LEU A 67 11.24 -3.48 6.18
C LEU A 67 12.52 -2.87 5.62
N HIS A 68 13.11 -1.93 6.37
CA HIS A 68 14.38 -1.32 6.02
C HIS A 68 15.55 -2.22 6.38
N THR A 69 15.70 -2.56 7.66
CA THR A 69 16.92 -3.19 8.17
C THR A 69 17.06 -4.65 7.74
N LYS A 70 15.96 -5.38 7.59
CA LYS A 70 15.97 -6.82 7.23
C LYS A 70 15.54 -7.06 5.79
N ALA A 71 14.35 -6.61 5.41
CA ALA A 71 13.79 -6.93 4.11
C ALA A 71 14.62 -6.29 2.98
N ALA A 72 14.85 -4.97 3.07
CA ALA A 72 15.66 -4.22 2.11
C ALA A 72 17.15 -4.15 2.48
N ARG A 73 17.58 -4.73 3.60
CA ARG A 73 19.00 -4.79 4.04
C ARG A 73 19.68 -3.41 4.09
N GLY A 74 18.95 -2.40 4.55
CA GLY A 74 19.44 -1.02 4.65
C GLY A 74 19.34 -0.21 3.35
N ASP A 75 18.87 -0.80 2.24
CA ASP A 75 18.69 -0.06 0.99
C ASP A 75 17.42 0.80 1.05
N ARG A 76 17.59 2.13 0.94
CA ARG A 76 16.49 3.09 1.09
C ARG A 76 15.46 3.01 -0.04
N GLU A 77 15.91 2.78 -1.28
CA GLU A 77 15.02 2.70 -2.43
C GLU A 77 14.18 1.42 -2.37
N ALA A 78 14.83 0.28 -2.14
CA ALA A 78 14.18 -1.01 -1.94
C ALA A 78 13.23 -0.98 -0.73
N SER A 79 13.55 -0.23 0.33
CA SER A 79 12.65 -0.03 1.47
C SER A 79 11.36 0.64 1.05
N GLY A 80 11.44 1.71 0.25
CA GLY A 80 10.28 2.41 -0.28
C GLY A 80 9.44 1.54 -1.21
N LEU A 81 10.08 0.76 -2.08
CA LEU A 81 9.41 -0.18 -2.98
C LEU A 81 8.73 -1.32 -2.21
N CYS A 82 9.40 -1.86 -1.19
CA CYS A 82 8.89 -2.90 -0.31
C CYS A 82 7.67 -2.41 0.47
N PHE A 83 7.78 -1.25 1.10
CA PHE A 83 6.66 -0.63 1.81
C PHE A 83 5.48 -0.34 0.87
N GLY A 84 5.73 0.22 -0.31
CA GLY A 84 4.69 0.48 -1.31
C GLY A 84 3.96 -0.80 -1.75
N ALA A 85 4.67 -1.93 -1.88
CA ALA A 85 4.07 -3.22 -2.19
C ALA A 85 3.25 -3.78 -1.02
N LEU A 86 3.72 -3.62 0.23
CA LEU A 86 2.98 -4.00 1.43
C LEU A 86 1.67 -3.18 1.57
N VAL A 87 1.72 -1.87 1.31
CA VAL A 87 0.52 -1.02 1.28
C VAL A 87 -0.48 -1.50 0.22
N TRP A 88 0.01 -1.84 -0.98
CA TRP A 88 -0.84 -2.41 -2.03
C TRP A 88 -1.52 -3.70 -1.56
N GLU A 89 -0.76 -4.60 -0.91
CA GLU A 89 -1.30 -5.86 -0.40
C GLU A 89 -2.41 -5.61 0.62
N VAL A 90 -2.18 -4.71 1.57
CA VAL A 90 -3.19 -4.33 2.57
C VAL A 90 -4.46 -3.82 1.88
N PHE A 91 -4.37 -2.89 0.92
CA PHE A 91 -5.55 -2.42 0.19
C PHE A 91 -6.25 -3.52 -0.63
N ALA A 92 -5.49 -4.47 -1.18
CA ALA A 92 -6.04 -5.58 -1.96
C ALA A 92 -6.80 -6.59 -1.07
N GLU A 93 -6.36 -6.80 0.18
CA GLU A 93 -6.95 -7.71 1.17
C GLU A 93 -8.18 -7.12 1.87
N ARG A 94 -8.42 -5.80 1.75
CA ARG A 94 -9.50 -5.12 2.45
C ARG A 94 -10.90 -5.47 1.91
N PRO A 95 -11.91 -5.58 2.80
CA PRO A 95 -13.28 -5.84 2.39
C PRO A 95 -13.92 -4.65 1.66
N GLU A 96 -13.47 -3.42 1.91
CA GLU A 96 -14.00 -2.25 1.22
C GLU A 96 -13.56 -2.15 -0.24
N CYS A 97 -14.26 -1.30 -0.99
CA CYS A 97 -13.84 -0.91 -2.33
C CYS A 97 -12.90 0.31 -2.26
N TRP A 98 -11.73 0.15 -2.88
CA TRP A 98 -10.73 1.21 -3.01
C TRP A 98 -10.35 1.36 -4.47
N ALA A 99 -10.06 2.59 -4.86
CA ALA A 99 -9.51 2.91 -6.17
C ALA A 99 -8.09 3.45 -6.03
N SER A 100 -7.22 3.23 -7.00
CA SER A 100 -5.82 3.64 -6.94
C SER A 100 -5.35 4.27 -8.25
N GLY A 101 -4.55 5.34 -8.16
CA GLY A 101 -4.00 6.05 -9.32
C GLY A 101 -2.64 6.71 -9.06
N ARG A 102 -2.07 7.28 -10.13
CA ARG A 102 -0.89 8.15 -10.10
C ARG A 102 -1.32 9.62 -10.21
N TYR A 103 -0.62 10.49 -9.49
CA TYR A 103 -0.97 11.90 -9.38
C TYR A 103 0.27 12.78 -9.35
N GLU A 104 0.07 14.08 -9.52
CA GLU A 104 1.09 15.10 -9.38
C GLU A 104 0.77 16.03 -8.20
N LYS A 105 1.81 16.64 -7.63
CA LYS A 105 1.69 17.73 -6.66
C LYS A 105 2.56 18.88 -7.13
N ASN A 106 1.97 20.06 -7.35
CA ASN A 106 2.65 21.26 -7.86
C ASN A 106 3.41 20.99 -9.17
N GLY A 107 2.78 20.28 -10.11
CA GLY A 107 3.38 19.93 -11.40
C GLY A 107 4.52 18.90 -11.34
N LYS A 108 4.68 18.19 -10.21
CA LYS A 108 5.67 17.12 -10.05
C LYS A 108 4.99 15.78 -9.78
N PRO A 109 5.31 14.71 -10.51
CA PRO A 109 4.78 13.38 -10.25
C PRO A 109 5.04 12.90 -8.82
N ILE A 110 4.01 12.35 -8.18
CA ILE A 110 4.14 11.65 -6.91
C ILE A 110 4.68 10.25 -7.22
N GLY A 111 5.87 9.94 -6.70
CA GLY A 111 6.56 8.66 -6.94
C GLY A 111 5.82 7.42 -6.41
N SER A 112 4.75 7.60 -5.64
CA SER A 112 3.91 6.52 -5.08
C SER A 112 2.47 6.56 -5.62
N ARG A 113 1.67 5.55 -5.33
CA ARG A 113 0.24 5.53 -5.68
C ARG A 113 -0.59 6.20 -4.57
N THR A 114 -1.68 6.83 -4.98
CA THR A 114 -2.73 7.33 -4.06
C THR A 114 -3.94 6.41 -4.13
N TYR A 115 -4.55 6.17 -2.99
CA TYR A 115 -5.71 5.29 -2.79
C TYR A 115 -6.89 6.11 -2.29
N PHE A 116 -8.07 5.83 -2.82
CA PHE A 116 -9.33 6.52 -2.52
C PHE A 116 -10.37 5.50 -2.12
N ARG A 117 -11.04 5.73 -1.00
CA ARG A 117 -12.20 4.94 -0.64
C ARG A 117 -13.30 5.27 -1.64
N ILE A 118 -13.95 4.25 -2.17
CA ILE A 118 -15.08 4.42 -3.07
C ILE A 118 -16.28 3.69 -2.48
N GLU A 119 -17.45 4.32 -2.60
CA GLU A 119 -18.69 3.63 -2.31
C GLU A 119 -18.92 2.57 -3.38
N GLU A 120 -19.18 1.35 -2.95
CA GLU A 120 -19.69 0.34 -3.86
C GLU A 120 -21.07 0.81 -4.31
N ARG A 121 -21.17 1.32 -5.54
CA ARG A 121 -22.47 1.63 -6.13
C ARG A 121 -23.22 0.30 -6.18
N ARG A 122 -24.12 0.06 -5.22
CA ARG A 122 -25.12 -0.99 -5.33
C ARG A 122 -25.75 -0.79 -6.70
N ARG A 123 -25.52 -1.71 -7.64
CA ARG A 123 -26.32 -1.77 -8.85
C ARG A 123 -27.74 -1.91 -8.34
N GLY A 124 -28.51 -0.81 -8.42
CA GLY A 124 -29.90 -0.84 -8.03
C GLY A 124 -30.55 -1.99 -8.78
N SER A 125 -31.18 -2.89 -8.05
CA SER A 125 -32.19 -3.77 -8.62
C SER A 125 -33.19 -2.86 -9.33
N ARG A 126 -33.11 -2.84 -10.67
CA ARG A 126 -34.28 -2.48 -11.47
C ARG A 126 -35.27 -3.61 -11.23
N ALA A 127 -36.17 -3.40 -10.28
CA ALA A 127 -37.49 -4.00 -10.30
C ALA A 127 -38.34 -3.22 -11.31
#